data_AF-A0A8B6FUS6-F1
#
_entry.id   AF-A0A8B6FUS6-F1
#
_cell.length_a   1.000
_cell.length_b   1.000
_cell.length_c   1.000
_cell.angle_alpha   90.00
_cell.angle_beta   90.00
_cell.angle_gamma   90.00
#
_symmetry.space_group_name_H-M   'P 1'
#
loop_
_entity.id
_entity.type
_entity.pdbx_description
1 polymer ?
#
loop_
_entity_poly.entity_id
_entity_poly.type
_entity_poly.pdbx_seq_one_letter_code
_entity_poly.pdbx_strand_id
1 'polypeptide(L)'
;MRFNMNIMSMDIILIFVLAVICAGLVKGTCPSTCSCVDDSSGSNVNCYSKYLGRIPTLPKDTYYLDLRHNHIADINIQFCKEMPQLQHLYISYNLITEIPEITFADCEQLYRIYLYNNKIRSLVSYTFINLTNLYELELSGNPLNCDCSIFPFWSWLIERASLGTTAKCSNGTLVTSLQSVVLDICH
;
A
#
# COMPACT_ATOMS: atom_id res chain seq x y z
N MET A 1 -12.14 52.63 -33.81
CA MET A 1 -12.87 51.77 -32.86
C MET A 1 -11.91 50.69 -32.39
N ARG A 2 -11.40 50.80 -31.16
CA ARG A 2 -10.52 49.79 -30.56
C ARG A 2 -11.40 48.65 -30.05
N PHE A 3 -11.31 47.48 -30.67
CA PHE A 3 -11.87 46.26 -30.08
C PHE A 3 -11.05 45.92 -28.84
N ASN A 4 -11.73 45.89 -27.70
CA ASN A 4 -11.16 45.61 -26.39
C ASN A 4 -10.86 44.11 -26.30
N MET A 5 -9.61 43.71 -26.50
CA MET A 5 -9.15 42.30 -26.47
C MET A 5 -9.09 41.68 -25.06
N ASN A 6 -9.56 42.36 -24.02
CA ASN A 6 -9.42 41.91 -22.63
C ASN A 6 -10.66 41.24 -22.02
N ILE A 7 -11.70 40.95 -22.81
CA ILE A 7 -12.95 40.35 -22.28
C ILE A 7 -13.03 38.83 -22.51
N MET A 8 -12.18 38.24 -23.35
CA MET A 8 -12.14 36.77 -23.55
C MET A 8 -11.27 36.01 -22.53
N SER A 9 -10.74 36.67 -21.51
CA SER A 9 -9.68 36.08 -20.68
C SER A 9 -10.19 35.44 -19.39
N MET A 10 -11.08 36.12 -18.64
CA MET A 10 -11.45 35.65 -17.29
C MET A 10 -12.42 34.46 -17.28
N ASP A 11 -13.42 34.43 -18.18
CA ASP A 11 -14.39 33.32 -18.24
C ASP A 11 -13.74 32.02 -18.74
N ILE A 12 -12.82 32.12 -19.69
CA ILE A 12 -12.05 30.97 -20.21
C ILE A 12 -11.10 30.45 -19.12
N ILE A 13 -10.37 31.34 -18.44
CA ILE A 13 -9.51 30.97 -17.31
C ILE A 13 -10.34 30.30 -16.20
N LEU A 14 -11.52 30.84 -15.88
CA LEU A 14 -12.40 30.25 -14.87
C LEU A 14 -12.90 28.87 -15.28
N ILE A 15 -13.27 28.65 -16.55
CA ILE A 15 -13.66 27.32 -17.06
C ILE A 15 -12.48 26.34 -16.99
N PHE A 16 -11.26 26.75 -17.35
CA PHE A 16 -10.07 25.89 -17.22
C PHE A 16 -9.74 25.58 -15.75
N VAL A 17 -9.82 26.58 -14.87
CA VAL A 17 -9.60 26.40 -13.43
C VAL A 17 -10.67 25.47 -12.86
N LEU A 18 -11.94 25.67 -13.19
CA LEU A 18 -13.03 24.77 -12.80
C LEU A 18 -12.87 23.38 -13.38
N ALA A 19 -12.40 23.23 -14.63
CA ALA A 19 -12.14 21.94 -15.25
C ALA A 19 -10.93 21.21 -14.62
N VAL A 20 -9.87 21.94 -14.26
CA VAL A 20 -8.70 21.39 -13.54
C VAL A 20 -9.08 21.01 -12.11
N ILE A 21 -9.86 21.85 -11.42
CA ILE A 21 -10.43 21.54 -10.10
C ILE A 21 -11.37 20.31 -10.22
N CYS A 22 -12.24 20.27 -11.22
CA CYS A 22 -13.17 19.16 -11.45
C CYS A 22 -12.45 17.86 -11.83
N ALA A 23 -11.37 17.94 -12.62
CA ALA A 23 -10.49 16.81 -12.91
C ALA A 23 -9.72 16.33 -11.66
N GLY A 24 -9.35 17.25 -10.77
CA GLY A 24 -8.78 16.93 -9.45
C GLY A 24 -9.80 16.37 -8.45
N LEU A 25 -11.09 16.61 -8.67
CA LEU A 25 -12.21 16.15 -7.84
C LEU A 25 -12.84 14.83 -8.31
N VAL A 26 -12.30 14.16 -9.33
CA VAL A 26 -12.79 12.83 -9.73
C VAL A 26 -12.40 11.81 -8.66
N LYS A 27 -13.24 11.72 -7.62
CA LYS A 27 -13.24 10.64 -6.64
C LYS A 27 -13.47 9.34 -7.42
N GLY A 28 -12.49 8.43 -7.39
CA GLY A 28 -12.62 7.15 -8.08
C GLY A 28 -13.91 6.44 -7.68
N THR A 29 -14.54 5.73 -8.61
CA THR A 29 -15.81 5.05 -8.35
C THR A 29 -15.59 3.80 -7.50
N CYS A 30 -16.54 3.50 -6.61
CA CYS A 30 -16.54 2.22 -5.91
C CYS A 30 -16.66 1.05 -6.90
N PRO A 31 -15.79 0.01 -6.84
CA PRO A 31 -15.96 -1.18 -7.66
C PRO A 31 -17.29 -1.87 -7.37
N SER A 32 -17.99 -2.34 -8.41
CA SER A 32 -19.27 -3.05 -8.26
C SER A 32 -19.16 -4.38 -7.49
N THR A 33 -17.96 -4.96 -7.42
CA THR A 33 -17.67 -6.17 -6.64
C THR A 33 -17.47 -5.89 -5.15
N CYS A 34 -17.29 -4.63 -4.77
CA CYS A 34 -16.96 -4.19 -3.43
C CYS A 34 -18.07 -3.30 -2.85
N SER A 35 -18.02 -3.09 -1.54
CA SER A 35 -18.87 -2.15 -0.84
C SER A 35 -18.02 -0.99 -0.33
N CYS A 36 -18.44 0.25 -0.58
CA CYS A 36 -17.73 1.44 -0.10
C CYS A 36 -18.63 2.26 0.82
N VAL A 37 -18.06 2.77 1.91
CA VAL A 37 -18.70 3.70 2.83
C VAL A 37 -17.81 4.92 2.96
N ASP A 38 -18.36 6.10 2.69
CA ASP A 38 -17.64 7.36 2.78
C ASP A 38 -17.84 7.99 4.16
N ASP A 39 -16.75 8.50 4.75
CA ASP A 39 -16.77 9.28 5.98
C ASP A 39 -15.80 10.48 5.91
N SER A 40 -15.58 11.16 7.04
CA SER A 40 -14.69 12.31 7.12
C SER A 40 -13.21 11.99 6.87
N SER A 41 -12.81 10.72 6.95
CA SER A 41 -11.45 10.24 6.73
C SER A 41 -11.23 9.77 5.29
N GLY A 42 -12.29 9.51 4.53
CA GLY A 42 -12.26 9.13 3.12
C GLY A 42 -13.17 7.95 2.81
N SER A 43 -12.78 7.14 1.83
CA SER A 43 -13.51 5.93 1.45
C SER A 43 -13.03 4.71 2.26
N ASN A 44 -13.95 4.05 2.97
CA ASN A 44 -13.75 2.72 3.53
C ASN A 44 -14.23 1.67 2.52
N VAL A 45 -13.31 0.89 1.97
CA VAL A 45 -13.59 -0.08 0.91
C VAL A 45 -13.48 -1.50 1.45
N ASN A 46 -14.58 -2.24 1.34
CA ASN A 46 -14.66 -3.66 1.67
C ASN A 46 -14.83 -4.52 0.41
N CYS A 47 -13.81 -5.29 0.10
CA CYS A 47 -13.72 -6.27 -0.98
C CYS A 47 -13.45 -7.70 -0.43
N TYR A 48 -13.87 -7.99 0.81
CA TYR A 48 -13.68 -9.28 1.46
C TYR A 48 -14.37 -10.42 0.68
N SER A 49 -13.65 -11.50 0.43
CA SER A 49 -14.18 -12.74 -0.17
C SER A 49 -14.99 -12.53 -1.45
N LYS A 50 -14.41 -11.75 -2.39
CA LYS A 50 -15.01 -11.42 -3.69
C LYS A 50 -14.39 -12.19 -4.85
N TYR A 51 -13.60 -13.22 -4.55
CA TYR A 51 -12.89 -14.06 -5.53
C TYR A 51 -12.01 -13.24 -6.49
N LEU A 52 -11.47 -12.10 -6.03
CA LEU A 52 -10.67 -11.20 -6.85
C LEU A 52 -9.33 -11.85 -7.19
N GLY A 53 -8.98 -11.93 -8.48
CA GLY A 53 -7.64 -12.31 -8.92
C GLY A 53 -6.64 -11.14 -8.97
N ARG A 54 -7.16 -9.92 -8.94
CA ARG A 54 -6.38 -8.66 -8.94
C ARG A 54 -7.11 -7.59 -8.15
N ILE A 55 -6.38 -6.57 -7.73
CA ILE A 55 -6.94 -5.41 -7.06
C ILE A 55 -7.75 -4.59 -8.09
N PRO A 56 -9.04 -4.29 -7.86
CA PRO A 56 -9.83 -3.46 -8.77
C PRO A 56 -9.43 -1.98 -8.69
N THR A 57 -9.92 -1.14 -9.59
CA THR A 57 -9.76 0.32 -9.48
C THR A 57 -10.56 0.85 -8.29
N LEU A 58 -9.90 1.56 -7.39
CA LEU A 58 -10.48 2.02 -6.11
C LEU A 58 -10.68 3.54 -6.08
N PRO A 59 -11.53 4.05 -5.16
CA PRO A 59 -11.57 5.48 -4.86
C PRO A 59 -10.19 6.01 -4.44
N LYS A 60 -9.77 7.16 -4.99
CA LYS A 60 -8.45 7.73 -4.70
C LYS A 60 -8.24 8.15 -3.23
N ASP A 61 -9.33 8.48 -2.55
CA ASP A 61 -9.39 8.83 -1.13
C ASP A 61 -9.61 7.60 -0.24
N THR A 62 -9.32 6.39 -0.72
CA THR A 62 -9.39 5.17 0.09
C THR A 62 -8.39 5.27 1.24
N TYR A 63 -8.89 5.24 2.48
CA TYR A 63 -8.06 5.23 3.69
C TYR A 63 -8.07 3.84 4.37
N TYR A 64 -9.12 3.05 4.15
CA TYR A 64 -9.27 1.69 4.67
C TYR A 64 -9.60 0.74 3.53
N LEU A 65 -8.82 -0.33 3.38
CA LEU A 65 -9.02 -1.31 2.32
C LEU A 65 -8.96 -2.74 2.85
N ASP A 66 -10.07 -3.46 2.71
CA ASP A 66 -10.16 -4.89 3.02
C ASP A 66 -10.27 -5.74 1.76
N LEU A 67 -9.18 -6.45 1.44
CA LEU A 67 -9.03 -7.38 0.32
C LEU A 67 -8.81 -8.82 0.81
N ARG A 68 -9.12 -9.14 2.07
CA ARG A 68 -8.85 -10.47 2.62
C ARG A 68 -9.67 -11.57 1.92
N HIS A 69 -9.14 -12.79 1.94
CA HIS A 69 -9.78 -13.98 1.37
C HIS A 69 -10.10 -13.86 -0.12
N ASN A 70 -9.14 -13.38 -0.91
CA ASN A 70 -9.23 -13.33 -2.37
C ASN A 70 -8.14 -14.22 -3.00
N HIS A 71 -7.97 -14.13 -4.31
CA HIS A 71 -6.99 -14.89 -5.10
C HIS A 71 -5.94 -13.95 -5.71
N ILE A 72 -5.65 -12.83 -5.03
CA ILE A 72 -4.71 -11.83 -5.53
C ILE A 72 -3.30 -12.40 -5.43
N ALA A 73 -2.60 -12.46 -6.56
CA ALA A 73 -1.21 -12.94 -6.63
C ALA A 73 -0.21 -11.79 -6.74
N ASP A 74 -0.63 -10.64 -7.29
CA ASP A 74 0.27 -9.54 -7.62
C ASP A 74 -0.22 -8.22 -6.99
N ILE A 75 0.73 -7.44 -6.46
CA ILE A 75 0.53 -6.03 -6.10
C ILE A 75 1.35 -5.18 -7.09
N ASN A 76 0.72 -4.19 -7.70
CA ASN A 76 1.38 -3.31 -8.66
C ASN A 76 2.20 -2.22 -7.95
N ILE A 77 3.35 -1.83 -8.50
CA ILE A 77 4.19 -0.72 -8.03
C ILE A 77 3.46 0.64 -7.93
N GLN A 78 2.36 0.84 -8.68
CA GLN A 78 1.55 2.06 -8.59
C GLN A 78 0.48 2.02 -7.48
N PHE A 79 0.43 0.94 -6.68
CA PHE A 79 -0.61 0.70 -5.68
C PHE A 79 -0.86 1.91 -4.77
N CYS A 80 0.20 2.52 -4.23
CA CYS A 80 0.08 3.69 -3.36
C CYS A 80 -0.12 5.02 -4.09
N LYS A 81 0.23 5.12 -5.37
CA LYS A 81 -0.05 6.33 -6.15
C LYS A 81 -1.53 6.49 -6.46
N GLU A 82 -2.25 5.38 -6.55
CA GLU A 82 -3.70 5.39 -6.72
C GLU A 82 -4.42 5.74 -5.41
N MET A 83 -3.83 5.43 -4.25
CA MET A 83 -4.45 5.61 -2.93
C MET A 83 -3.45 6.17 -1.90
N PRO A 84 -2.97 7.42 -2.07
CA PRO A 84 -1.95 8.00 -1.19
C PRO A 84 -2.44 8.25 0.25
N GLN A 85 -3.76 8.22 0.48
CA GLN A 85 -4.38 8.42 1.78
C GLN A 85 -4.55 7.11 2.57
N LEU A 86 -4.05 5.98 2.07
CA LEU A 86 -4.26 4.67 2.68
C LEU A 86 -3.60 4.59 4.06
N GLN A 87 -4.39 4.20 5.07
CA GLN A 87 -3.97 4.06 6.48
C GLN A 87 -4.02 2.61 6.95
N HIS A 88 -5.00 1.85 6.45
CA HIS A 88 -5.21 0.46 6.84
C HIS A 88 -5.34 -0.44 5.61
N LEU A 89 -4.40 -1.38 5.48
CA LEU A 89 -4.40 -2.36 4.39
C LEU A 89 -4.55 -3.77 4.96
N TYR A 90 -5.64 -4.45 4.59
CA TYR A 90 -5.85 -5.86 4.88
C TYR A 90 -5.87 -6.66 3.59
N ILE A 91 -4.83 -7.46 3.35
CA ILE A 91 -4.71 -8.29 2.14
C ILE A 91 -4.27 -9.73 2.47
N SER A 92 -4.60 -10.15 3.68
CA SER A 92 -4.32 -11.48 4.22
C SER A 92 -5.15 -12.57 3.53
N TYR A 93 -4.69 -13.83 3.60
CA TYR A 93 -5.35 -14.95 2.91
C TYR A 93 -5.52 -14.69 1.40
N ASN A 94 -4.43 -14.35 0.74
CA ASN A 94 -4.31 -14.21 -0.71
C ASN A 94 -3.16 -15.10 -1.22
N LEU A 95 -2.74 -14.90 -2.46
CA LEU A 95 -1.72 -15.70 -3.14
C LEU A 95 -0.44 -14.90 -3.43
N ILE A 96 -0.22 -13.79 -2.71
CA ILE A 96 0.87 -12.86 -3.01
C ILE A 96 2.21 -13.55 -2.79
N THR A 97 3.05 -13.59 -3.82
CA THR A 97 4.39 -14.21 -3.76
C THR A 97 5.52 -13.20 -3.57
N GLU A 98 5.31 -11.98 -4.04
CA GLU A 98 6.28 -10.90 -3.98
C GLU A 98 5.58 -9.56 -3.82
N ILE A 99 6.31 -8.59 -3.26
CA ILE A 99 5.90 -7.19 -3.21
C ILE A 99 7.01 -6.43 -3.94
N PRO A 100 6.70 -5.74 -5.05
CA PRO A 100 7.70 -4.96 -5.76
C PRO A 100 8.35 -3.91 -4.86
N GLU A 101 9.57 -3.52 -5.19
CA GLU A 101 10.24 -2.40 -4.52
C GLU A 101 9.36 -1.15 -4.59
N ILE A 102 9.49 -0.28 -3.58
CA ILE A 102 8.78 1.02 -3.47
C ILE A 102 7.25 0.97 -3.54
N THR A 103 6.62 -0.22 -3.55
CA THR A 103 5.14 -0.37 -3.65
C THR A 103 4.38 0.45 -2.62
N PHE A 104 4.91 0.57 -1.40
CA PHE A 104 4.28 1.33 -0.32
C PHE A 104 4.85 2.74 -0.11
N ALA A 105 5.85 3.16 -0.90
CA ALA A 105 6.60 4.40 -0.65
C ALA A 105 5.72 5.67 -0.66
N ASP A 106 4.66 5.69 -1.46
CA ASP A 106 3.75 6.84 -1.62
C ASP A 106 2.56 6.82 -0.63
N CYS A 107 2.40 5.78 0.20
CA CYS A 107 1.37 5.72 1.24
C CYS A 107 1.94 6.06 2.63
N GLU A 108 2.46 7.28 2.82
CA GLU A 108 3.10 7.71 4.07
C GLU A 108 2.18 7.65 5.31
N GLN A 109 0.85 7.61 5.09
CA GLN A 109 -0.17 7.51 6.12
C GLN A 109 -0.43 6.07 6.58
N LEU A 110 0.20 5.06 5.97
CA LEU A 110 0.01 3.66 6.35
C LEU A 110 0.37 3.44 7.82
N TYR A 111 -0.62 3.00 8.58
CA TYR A 111 -0.52 2.74 10.00
C TYR A 111 -0.53 1.23 10.29
N ARG A 112 -1.32 0.45 9.54
CA ARG A 112 -1.35 -1.02 9.66
C ARG A 112 -1.35 -1.72 8.31
N ILE A 113 -0.54 -2.77 8.19
CA ILE A 113 -0.48 -3.64 7.02
C ILE A 113 -0.62 -5.10 7.46
N TYR A 114 -1.66 -5.78 6.98
CA TYR A 114 -1.92 -7.19 7.25
C TYR A 114 -1.72 -8.05 6.00
N LEU A 115 -0.56 -8.70 5.92
CA LEU A 115 -0.11 -9.56 4.82
C LEU A 115 -0.06 -11.05 5.21
N TYR A 116 -0.52 -11.41 6.41
CA TYR A 116 -0.43 -12.78 6.91
C TYR A 116 -1.17 -13.81 6.03
N ASN A 117 -0.70 -15.06 6.06
CA ASN A 117 -1.21 -16.15 5.22
C ASN A 117 -1.24 -15.82 3.71
N ASN A 118 -0.13 -15.30 3.20
CA ASN A 118 0.17 -15.19 1.77
C ASN A 118 1.27 -16.18 1.38
N LYS A 119 1.97 -15.97 0.27
CA LYS A 119 3.06 -16.80 -0.25
C LYS A 119 4.37 -16.02 -0.39
N ILE A 120 4.53 -14.94 0.37
CA ILE A 120 5.66 -14.02 0.27
C ILE A 120 6.94 -14.74 0.71
N ARG A 121 7.94 -14.75 -0.16
CA ARG A 121 9.24 -15.38 0.12
C ARG A 121 10.32 -14.38 0.47
N SER A 122 10.27 -13.18 -0.07
CA SER A 122 11.26 -12.14 0.15
C SER A 122 10.59 -10.78 0.19
N LEU A 123 11.14 -9.88 0.99
CA LEU A 123 10.77 -8.48 1.01
C LEU A 123 12.00 -7.71 0.55
N VAL A 124 11.92 -7.12 -0.64
CA VAL A 124 13.05 -6.44 -1.27
C VAL A 124 13.36 -5.12 -0.56
N SER A 125 14.57 -4.61 -0.81
CA SER A 125 15.00 -3.29 -0.34
C SER A 125 13.92 -2.23 -0.62
N TYR A 126 13.74 -1.32 0.33
CA TYR A 126 12.86 -0.15 0.17
C TYR A 126 11.37 -0.45 -0.01
N THR A 127 10.90 -1.68 0.15
CA THR A 127 9.45 -2.01 0.11
C THR A 127 8.64 -1.14 1.08
N PHE A 128 9.19 -0.86 2.26
CA PHE A 128 8.57 -0.06 3.32
C PHE A 128 9.31 1.27 3.56
N ILE A 129 10.03 1.77 2.54
CA ILE A 129 10.65 3.09 2.62
C ILE A 129 9.57 4.15 2.86
N ASN A 130 9.89 5.20 3.62
CA ASN A 130 8.99 6.31 3.99
C ASN A 130 7.78 5.97 4.86
N LEU A 131 7.54 4.71 5.24
CA LEU A 131 6.44 4.34 6.12
C LEU A 131 6.69 4.71 7.60
N THR A 132 6.98 5.96 7.91
CA THR A 132 7.35 6.45 9.25
C THR A 132 6.24 6.29 10.29
N ASN A 133 4.97 6.29 9.86
CA ASN A 133 3.81 6.12 10.73
C ASN A 133 3.39 4.66 10.97
N LEU A 134 4.04 3.70 10.31
CA LEU A 134 3.65 2.29 10.41
C LEU A 134 3.84 1.77 11.83
N TYR A 135 2.76 1.28 12.42
CA TYR A 135 2.70 0.77 13.78
C TYR A 135 2.60 -0.75 13.84
N GLU A 136 2.01 -1.38 12.81
CA GLU A 136 1.74 -2.82 12.81
C GLU A 136 1.96 -3.42 11.41
N LEU A 137 2.82 -4.45 11.35
CA LEU A 137 3.10 -5.23 10.13
C LEU A 137 2.95 -6.73 10.41
N GLU A 138 1.83 -7.29 9.97
CA GLU A 138 1.49 -8.70 10.18
C GLU A 138 1.91 -9.55 8.98
N LEU A 139 2.90 -10.43 9.17
CA LEU A 139 3.52 -11.24 8.11
C LEU A 139 3.48 -12.75 8.39
N SER A 140 2.89 -13.16 9.51
CA SER A 140 2.78 -14.58 9.89
C SER A 140 2.20 -15.46 8.77
N GLY A 141 2.62 -16.72 8.69
CA GLY A 141 2.12 -17.66 7.67
C GLY A 141 2.63 -17.39 6.24
N ASN A 142 3.65 -16.55 6.07
CA ASN A 142 4.39 -16.41 4.82
C ASN A 142 5.69 -17.24 4.86
N PRO A 143 6.08 -17.90 3.76
CA PRO A 143 7.31 -18.69 3.68
C PRO A 143 8.55 -17.81 3.46
N LEU A 144 8.83 -16.88 4.39
CA LEU A 144 9.96 -15.94 4.25
C LEU A 144 11.30 -16.69 4.24
N ASN A 145 12.10 -16.43 3.22
CA ASN A 145 13.48 -16.87 3.10
C ASN A 145 14.34 -15.95 3.97
N CYS A 146 14.98 -16.51 4.99
CA CYS A 146 15.88 -15.79 5.89
C CYS A 146 17.33 -16.16 5.61
N ASP A 147 17.73 -16.03 4.35
CA ASP A 147 19.13 -15.98 3.92
C ASP A 147 19.57 -14.52 3.75
N CYS A 148 20.64 -14.24 3.01
CA CYS A 148 21.11 -12.87 2.78
C CYS A 148 20.11 -11.95 2.11
N SER A 149 19.10 -12.47 1.39
CA SER A 149 18.09 -11.64 0.74
C SER A 149 17.16 -10.92 1.73
N ILE A 150 17.04 -11.39 2.98
CA ILE A 150 16.21 -10.74 4.00
C ILE A 150 16.87 -9.52 4.64
N PHE A 151 18.18 -9.34 4.43
CA PHE A 151 19.00 -8.34 5.13
C PHE A 151 18.42 -6.92 5.06
N PRO A 152 17.97 -6.40 3.89
CA PRO A 152 17.41 -5.05 3.82
C PRO A 152 16.15 -4.87 4.68
N PHE A 153 15.27 -5.87 4.68
CA PHE A 153 14.05 -5.86 5.50
C PHE A 153 14.40 -5.97 6.99
N TRP A 154 15.33 -6.85 7.35
CA TRP A 154 15.80 -7.00 8.72
C TRP A 154 16.41 -5.69 9.24
N SER A 155 17.29 -5.05 8.45
CA SER A 155 17.91 -3.76 8.80
C SER A 155 16.86 -2.68 9.05
N TRP A 156 15.87 -2.55 8.17
CA TRP A 156 14.76 -1.61 8.34
C TRP A 156 13.92 -1.92 9.60
N LEU A 157 13.77 -3.20 9.94
CA LEU A 157 12.96 -3.65 11.07
C LEU A 157 13.63 -3.37 12.41
N ILE A 158 14.94 -3.64 12.55
CA ILE A 158 15.66 -3.45 13.82
C ILE A 158 15.78 -1.98 14.23
N GLU A 159 15.71 -1.06 13.26
CA GLU A 159 15.69 0.39 13.52
C GLU A 159 14.34 0.87 14.09
N ARG A 160 13.32 0.01 14.15
CA ARG A 160 11.95 0.35 14.52
C ARG A 160 11.46 -0.39 15.76
N ALA A 161 12.03 -0.02 16.91
CA ALA A 161 11.74 -0.66 18.20
C ALA A 161 10.26 -0.67 18.63
N SER A 162 9.43 0.25 18.13
CA SER A 162 7.99 0.34 18.44
C SER A 162 7.07 -0.35 17.43
N LEU A 163 7.60 -0.87 16.31
CA LEU A 163 6.82 -1.54 15.28
C LEU A 163 6.42 -2.94 15.76
N GLY A 164 5.11 -3.18 15.88
CA GLY A 164 4.58 -4.53 16.06
C GLY A 164 4.74 -5.36 14.79
N THR A 165 5.39 -6.52 14.87
CA THR A 165 5.44 -7.45 13.72
C THR A 165 5.41 -8.92 14.13
N THR A 166 4.88 -9.74 13.24
CA THR A 166 4.82 -11.22 13.39
C THR A 166 5.68 -11.94 12.35
N ALA A 167 6.60 -11.23 11.70
CA ALA A 167 7.47 -11.79 10.68
C ALA A 167 8.28 -12.99 11.22
N LYS A 168 8.08 -14.13 10.57
CA LYS A 168 8.79 -15.39 10.84
C LYS A 168 9.36 -15.95 9.55
N CYS A 169 10.57 -16.49 9.63
CA CYS A 169 11.20 -17.29 8.60
C CYS A 169 10.37 -18.55 8.33
N SER A 170 10.59 -19.17 7.17
CA SER A 170 9.92 -20.42 6.76
C SER A 170 10.12 -21.59 7.74
N ASN A 171 11.21 -21.57 8.52
CA ASN A 171 11.50 -22.54 9.58
C ASN A 171 10.89 -22.16 10.96
N GLY A 172 10.14 -21.07 11.04
CA GLY A 172 9.46 -20.60 12.25
C GLY A 172 10.27 -19.61 13.11
N THR A 173 11.55 -19.39 12.82
CA THR A 173 12.39 -18.41 13.54
C THR A 173 11.84 -16.99 13.38
N LEU A 174 11.79 -16.22 14.46
CA LEU A 174 11.39 -14.81 14.39
C LEU A 174 12.46 -14.01 13.63
N VAL A 175 12.06 -13.16 12.68
CA VAL A 175 13.00 -12.32 11.93
C VAL A 175 13.80 -11.40 12.87
N THR A 176 13.16 -10.87 13.91
CA THR A 176 13.82 -10.04 14.94
C THR A 176 14.84 -10.79 15.80
N SER A 177 14.79 -12.13 15.82
CA SER A 177 15.73 -12.97 16.58
C SER A 177 16.94 -13.41 15.76
N LEU A 178 16.98 -13.09 14.46
CA LEU A 178 18.14 -13.37 13.62
C LEU A 178 19.33 -12.59 14.18
N GLN A 179 20.37 -13.34 14.60
CA GLN A 179 21.58 -12.74 15.13
C GLN A 179 22.32 -11.98 14.03
N SER A 180 22.92 -10.83 14.39
CA SER A 180 23.74 -10.04 13.47
C SER A 180 24.80 -10.89 12.78
N VAL A 181 25.40 -11.87 13.48
CA VAL A 181 26.49 -12.72 12.97
C VAL A 181 26.10 -13.55 11.73
N VAL A 182 24.82 -13.94 11.57
CA VAL A 182 24.34 -14.65 10.36
C VAL A 182 24.23 -13.70 9.17
N LEU A 183 23.97 -12.42 9.44
CA LEU A 183 23.78 -11.35 8.47
C LEU A 183 25.06 -10.53 8.22
N ASP A 184 26.04 -10.58 9.11
CA ASP A 184 27.36 -9.95 8.99
C ASP A 184 28.18 -10.57 7.84
N ILE A 185 27.82 -11.79 7.39
CA ILE A 185 28.38 -12.46 6.20
C ILE A 185 27.70 -11.98 4.90
N CYS A 186 26.54 -11.34 5.01
CA CYS A 186 25.74 -10.86 3.87
C CYS A 186 26.14 -9.45 3.41
N HIS A 187 27.21 -8.89 3.99
CA HIS A 187 27.82 -7.60 3.69
C HIS A 187 29.02 -7.70 2.74
#